data_AF-A0A848P460-F1
#
_entry.id   AF-A0A848P460-F1
#
_cell.length_a   1.000
_cell.length_b   1.000
_cell.length_c   1.000
_cell.angle_alpha   90.00
_cell.angle_beta   90.00
_cell.angle_gamma   90.00
#
_symmetry.space_group_name_H-M   'P 1'
#
loop_
_entity.id
_entity.type
_entity.pdbx_description
1 polymer ?
#
loop_
_entity_poly.entity_id
_entity_poly.type
_entity_poly.pdbx_seq_one_letter_code
_entity_poly.pdbx_strand_id
1 'polypeptide(L)'
;MAARDFLAPATQRKKLSSAALRAIWQSNPTPEVRELLWEIYRLQDIARQAYGVLTLARVWGVDKPFLARLNAWDSALFGEPCLWERPLDWSTEEEQTLKRLSRGRR
;
A
#
# COMPACT_ATOMS: atom_id res chain seq x y z
N MET A 1 23.13 16.03 0.83
CA MET A 1 22.06 16.74 0.10
C MET A 1 20.76 16.38 0.82
N ALA A 2 20.27 17.26 1.70
CA ALA A 2 19.16 16.95 2.59
C ALA A 2 17.85 16.79 1.80
N ALA A 3 17.15 15.67 2.01
CA ALA A 3 15.78 15.50 1.56
C ALA A 3 14.96 16.66 2.15
N ARG A 4 14.44 17.53 1.27
CA ARG A 4 13.42 18.48 1.70
C ARG A 4 12.18 17.67 2.01
N ASP A 5 11.99 17.37 3.28
CA ASP A 5 10.73 16.88 3.79
C ASP A 5 9.63 17.79 3.25
N PHE A 6 8.74 17.23 2.43
CA PHE A 6 7.52 17.90 2.00
C PHE A 6 6.56 18.01 3.19
N LEU A 7 6.95 18.78 4.21
CA LEU A 7 6.07 19.24 5.28
C LEU A 7 5.16 20.32 4.71
N ALA A 8 4.19 19.92 3.87
CA ALA A 8 3.04 20.75 3.58
C ALA A 8 2.01 20.57 4.72
N PRO A 9 1.38 21.65 5.22
CA PRO A 9 0.35 21.55 6.24
C PRO A 9 -0.78 20.63 5.74
N ALA A 10 -1.39 19.88 6.66
CA ALA A 10 -2.46 18.91 6.42
C ALA A 10 -3.76 19.59 5.92
N THR A 11 -3.69 20.27 4.79
CA THR A 11 -4.86 20.44 3.92
C THR A 11 -5.15 19.05 3.39
N GLN A 12 -6.31 18.50 3.77
CA GLN A 12 -6.77 17.20 3.31
C GLN A 12 -6.82 17.22 1.78
N ARG A 13 -5.73 16.76 1.15
CA ARG A 13 -5.63 16.72 -0.32
C ARG A 13 -6.73 15.80 -0.81
N LYS A 14 -7.60 16.31 -1.67
CA LYS A 14 -8.67 15.52 -2.28
C LYS A 14 -8.05 14.34 -3.02
N LYS A 15 -8.50 13.12 -2.71
CA LYS A 15 -8.08 11.92 -3.43
C LYS A 15 -8.40 12.10 -4.91
N LEU A 16 -7.42 11.90 -5.78
CA LEU A 16 -7.61 12.03 -7.22
C LEU A 16 -8.35 10.81 -7.76
N SER A 17 -9.41 11.05 -8.52
CA SER A 17 -10.06 10.00 -9.30
C SER A 17 -9.27 9.70 -10.58
N SER A 18 -9.53 8.56 -11.21
CA SER A 18 -8.94 8.24 -12.52
C SER A 18 -9.27 9.30 -13.58
N ALA A 19 -10.45 9.94 -13.50
CA ALA A 19 -10.81 11.04 -14.40
C ALA A 19 -9.94 12.28 -14.15
N ALA A 20 -9.65 12.62 -12.89
CA ALA A 20 -8.77 13.73 -12.55
C ALA A 20 -7.33 13.47 -13.02
N LEU A 21 -6.81 12.25 -12.87
CA LEU A 21 -5.49 11.85 -13.38
C LEU A 21 -5.41 11.96 -14.91
N ARG A 22 -6.46 11.57 -15.63
CA ARG A 22 -6.53 11.76 -17.09
C ARG A 22 -6.55 13.24 -17.47
N ALA A 23 -7.29 14.07 -16.74
CA ALA A 23 -7.33 15.50 -17.01
C ALA A 23 -5.94 16.15 -16.86
N ILE A 24 -5.16 15.72 -15.86
CA ILE A 24 -3.76 16.15 -15.68
C ILE A 24 -2.93 15.81 -16.92
N TRP A 25 -3.00 14.56 -17.40
CA TRP A 25 -2.29 14.16 -18.64
C TRP A 25 -2.68 15.03 -19.84
N GLN A 26 -3.98 15.24 -20.07
CA GLN A 26 -4.45 16.05 -21.20
C GLN A 26 -3.98 17.50 -21.12
N SER A 27 -3.88 18.05 -19.90
CA SER A 27 -3.40 19.42 -19.69
C SER A 27 -1.88 19.56 -19.81
N ASN A 28 -1.11 18.51 -19.53
CA ASN A 28 0.35 18.57 -19.47
C ASN A 28 1.00 17.21 -19.84
N PRO A 29 1.09 16.87 -21.14
CA PRO A 29 1.53 15.56 -21.59
C PRO A 29 3.05 15.45 -21.71
N THR A 30 3.79 15.67 -20.62
CA THR A 30 5.25 15.50 -20.63
C THR A 30 5.66 14.06 -20.26
N PRO A 31 6.86 13.61 -20.66
CA PRO A 31 7.39 12.31 -20.27
C PRO A 31 7.40 12.11 -18.75
N GLU A 32 7.76 13.13 -17.98
CA GLU A 32 7.82 13.08 -16.52
C GLU A 32 6.43 12.88 -15.90
N VAL A 33 5.41 13.57 -16.43
CA VAL A 33 4.02 13.39 -15.99
C VAL A 33 3.54 11.98 -16.31
N ARG A 34 3.93 11.41 -17.45
CA ARG A 34 3.61 10.03 -17.81
C ARG A 34 4.20 9.03 -16.81
N GLU A 35 5.47 9.17 -16.46
CA GLU A 35 6.14 8.31 -15.46
C GLU A 35 5.46 8.42 -14.09
N LEU A 36 5.13 9.64 -13.64
CA LEU A 36 4.40 9.85 -12.39
C LEU A 36 3.00 9.21 -12.40
N LEU A 37 2.26 9.33 -13.50
CA LEU A 37 0.94 8.73 -13.63
C LEU A 37 1.01 7.20 -13.67
N TRP A 38 2.05 6.64 -14.29
CA TRP A 38 2.31 5.20 -14.25
C TRP A 38 2.60 4.72 -12.83
N GLU A 39 3.45 5.44 -12.09
CA GLU A 39 3.78 5.09 -10.71
C GLU A 39 2.53 5.17 -9.80
N ILE A 40 1.70 6.20 -9.97
CA ILE A 40 0.41 6.31 -9.27
C ILE A 40 -0.50 5.11 -9.59
N TYR A 41 -0.59 4.74 -10.87
CA TYR A 41 -1.40 3.60 -11.29
C TYR A 41 -0.91 2.29 -10.67
N ARG A 42 0.42 2.07 -10.66
CA ARG A 42 1.08 0.90 -10.08
C ARG A 42 0.80 0.79 -8.58
N LEU A 43 0.96 1.89 -7.83
CA LEU A 43 0.65 1.93 -6.40
C LEU A 43 -0.85 1.73 -6.12
N GLN A 44 -1.74 2.25 -6.98
CA GLN A 44 -3.18 2.00 -6.88
C GLN A 44 -3.52 0.52 -7.11
N ASP A 45 -2.78 -0.19 -7.97
CA ASP A 45 -2.96 -1.63 -8.15
C ASP A 45 -2.62 -2.41 -6.89
N ILE A 46 -1.47 -2.11 -6.27
CA ILE A 46 -1.07 -2.70 -4.99
C ILE A 46 -2.13 -2.46 -3.91
N ALA A 47 -2.68 -1.24 -3.82
CA ALA A 47 -3.75 -0.93 -2.87
C ALA A 47 -5.04 -1.72 -3.14
N ARG A 48 -5.39 -1.94 -4.42
CA ARG A 48 -6.54 -2.79 -4.80
C ARG A 48 -6.31 -4.24 -4.39
N GLN A 49 -5.10 -4.77 -4.58
CA GLN A 49 -4.75 -6.13 -4.15
C GLN A 49 -4.84 -6.28 -2.63
N ALA A 50 -4.30 -5.32 -1.88
CA ALA A 50 -4.39 -5.25 -0.42
C ALA A 50 -5.85 -5.27 0.08
N TYR A 51 -6.71 -4.44 -0.54
CA TYR A 51 -8.13 -4.40 -0.21
C TYR A 51 -8.82 -5.75 -0.48
N GLY A 52 -8.44 -6.43 -1.55
CA GLY A 52 -8.89 -7.80 -1.84
C GLY A 52 -8.53 -8.77 -0.73
N VAL A 53 -7.27 -8.82 -0.30
CA VAL A 53 -6.81 -9.66 0.83
C VAL A 53 -7.61 -9.37 2.10
N LEU A 54 -7.76 -8.10 2.46
CA LEU A 54 -8.50 -7.69 3.65
C LEU A 54 -9.98 -8.07 3.59
N THR A 55 -10.59 -8.02 2.41
CA THR A 55 -11.98 -8.46 2.21
C THR A 55 -12.11 -9.96 2.42
N LEU A 56 -11.19 -10.77 1.85
CA LEU A 56 -11.17 -12.22 2.03
C LEU A 56 -11.05 -12.61 3.51
N ALA A 57 -10.13 -11.99 4.25
CA ALA A 57 -9.96 -12.23 5.69
C ALA A 57 -11.23 -11.97 6.49
N ARG A 58 -11.97 -10.90 6.16
CA ARG A 58 -13.18 -10.49 6.87
C ARG A 58 -14.38 -11.40 6.59
N VAL A 59 -14.51 -11.87 5.34
CA VAL A 59 -15.71 -12.60 4.89
C VAL A 59 -15.57 -14.11 5.09
N TRP A 60 -14.39 -14.67 4.81
CA TRP A 60 -14.19 -16.13 4.79
C TRP A 60 -13.18 -16.62 5.83
N GLY A 61 -12.57 -15.70 6.58
CA GLY A 61 -11.52 -16.07 7.54
C GLY A 61 -10.18 -16.37 6.86
N VAL A 62 -9.29 -17.01 7.62
CA VAL A 62 -7.89 -17.24 7.24
C VAL A 62 -7.72 -18.71 6.85
N ASP A 63 -8.09 -19.04 5.61
CA ASP A 63 -7.91 -20.37 5.02
C ASP A 63 -6.80 -20.42 3.96
N LYS A 64 -6.49 -21.61 3.42
CA LYS A 64 -5.43 -21.80 2.41
C LYS A 64 -5.53 -20.84 1.20
N PRO A 65 -6.71 -20.56 0.62
CA PRO A 65 -6.82 -19.59 -0.47
C PRO A 65 -6.46 -18.16 -0.06
N PHE A 66 -6.79 -17.78 1.17
CA PHE A 66 -6.41 -16.49 1.74
C PHE A 66 -4.88 -16.40 1.88
N LEU A 67 -4.24 -17.44 2.44
CA LEU A 67 -2.78 -17.48 2.59
C LEU A 67 -2.04 -17.39 1.24
N ALA A 68 -2.55 -18.05 0.20
CA ALA A 68 -2.00 -17.93 -1.14
C ALA A 68 -2.08 -16.49 -1.68
N ARG A 69 -3.21 -15.80 -1.45
CA ARG A 69 -3.38 -14.40 -1.86
C ARG A 69 -2.51 -13.45 -1.04
N LEU A 70 -2.35 -13.73 0.26
CA LEU A 70 -1.46 -12.98 1.15
C LEU A 70 0.00 -13.10 0.71
N ASN A 71 0.48 -14.30 0.39
CA ASN A 71 1.85 -14.52 -0.08
C ASN A 71 2.13 -13.86 -1.44
N ALA A 72 1.15 -13.87 -2.35
CA ALA A 72 1.26 -13.17 -3.63
C ALA A 72 1.38 -11.66 -3.43
N TRP A 73 0.62 -11.10 -2.48
CA TRP A 73 0.71 -9.70 -2.11
C TRP A 73 2.05 -9.37 -1.44
N ASP A 74 2.50 -10.18 -0.48
CA ASP A 74 3.81 -10.04 0.18
C ASP A 74 4.97 -10.02 -0.83
N SER A 75 4.94 -10.93 -1.81
CA SER A 75 5.93 -10.97 -2.90
C SER A 75 5.92 -9.69 -3.75
N ALA A 76 4.74 -9.11 -4.01
CA ALA A 76 4.62 -7.85 -4.73
C ALA A 76 5.16 -6.66 -3.91
N LEU A 77 5.05 -6.71 -2.58
CA LEU A 77 5.53 -5.66 -1.67
C LEU A 77 7.04 -5.72 -1.43
N PHE A 78 7.67 -6.90 -1.52
CA PHE A 78 9.08 -7.09 -1.17
C PHE A 78 10.04 -6.14 -1.91
N GLY A 79 9.71 -5.77 -3.15
CA GLY A 79 10.53 -4.88 -3.98
C GLY A 79 10.19 -3.39 -3.86
N GLU A 80 9.20 -2.98 -3.05
CA GLU A 80 8.64 -1.62 -3.09
C GLU A 80 9.52 -0.61 -2.35
N PRO A 81 10.16 0.36 -3.05
CA PRO A 81 11.07 1.32 -2.42
C PRO A 81 10.38 2.12 -1.31
N CYS A 82 9.11 2.50 -1.53
CA CYS A 82 8.33 3.32 -0.60
C CYS A 82 8.07 2.64 0.75
N LEU A 83 8.15 1.30 0.82
CA LEU A 83 8.00 0.56 2.07
C LEU A 83 9.31 0.49 2.87
N TRP A 84 10.45 0.41 2.18
CA TRP A 84 11.77 0.45 2.81
C TRP A 84 12.14 1.84 3.31
N GLU A 85 11.74 2.89 2.57
CA GLU A 85 11.97 4.28 2.94
C GLU A 85 11.14 4.71 4.16
N ARG A 86 9.98 4.08 4.37
CA ARG A 86 9.09 4.36 5.50
C ARG A 86 8.44 3.08 6.03
N PRO A 87 9.18 2.26 6.77
CA PRO A 87 8.65 1.02 7.31
C PRO A 87 7.55 1.32 8.32
N LEU A 88 6.56 0.42 8.38
CA LEU A 88 5.58 0.41 9.46
C LEU A 88 6.12 -0.51 10.57
N ASP A 89 6.49 0.08 11.70
CA ASP A 89 6.93 -0.67 12.87
C ASP A 89 5.75 -1.09 13.73
N TRP A 90 5.83 -2.29 14.27
CA TRP A 90 4.92 -2.77 15.30
C TRP A 90 5.39 -2.29 16.67
N SER A 91 4.45 -1.94 17.54
CA SER A 91 4.80 -1.71 18.94
C SER A 91 5.18 -3.02 19.63
N THR A 92 6.04 -2.93 20.64
CA THR A 92 6.43 -4.08 21.46
C THR A 92 5.22 -4.83 22.05
N GLU A 93 4.16 -4.10 22.41
CA GLU A 93 2.93 -4.66 22.97
C GLU A 93 2.13 -5.46 21.94
N GLU A 94 2.01 -4.94 20.71
CA GLU A 94 1.37 -5.67 19.60
C GLU A 94 2.13 -6.97 19.29
N GLU A 95 3.46 -6.90 19.21
CA GLU A 95 4.27 -8.10 18.99
C GLU A 95 4.10 -9.15 20.09
N GLN A 96 4.12 -8.74 21.35
CA GLN A 96 3.94 -9.66 22.47
C GLN A 96 2.56 -10.31 22.46
N THR A 97 1.54 -9.53 22.10
CA THR A 97 0.16 -10.03 21.97
C THR A 97 0.08 -11.09 20.87
N LEU A 98 0.66 -10.82 19.70
CA LEU A 98 0.74 -11.77 18.59
C LEU A 98 1.49 -13.06 18.99
N LYS A 99 2.62 -12.94 19.71
CA LYS A 99 3.39 -14.09 20.22
C LYS A 99 2.59 -14.95 21.20
N ARG A 100 1.71 -14.37 22.02
CA ARG A 100 0.81 -15.12 22.91
C ARG A 100 -0.30 -15.84 22.14
N LEU A 101 -0.93 -15.15 21.20
CA LEU A 101 -2.00 -15.70 20.37
C LEU A 101 -1.52 -16.88 19.50
N SER A 102 -0.28 -16.82 18.99
CA SER A 102 0.28 -17.91 18.18
C SER A 102 0.60 -19.17 19.00
N ARG A 103 0.97 -19.02 20.27
CA ARG A 103 1.23 -20.15 21.18
C ARG A 103 -0.06 -20.86 21.59
N GLY A 104 -1.18 -20.14 21.73
CA GLY A 104 -2.47 -20.72 22.09
C GLY A 104 -3.20 -21.44 20.96
N ARG A 105 -2.70 -21.36 19.71
CA ARG A 105 -3.27 -22.03 18.52
C ARG A 105 -2.50 -23.29 18.11
N ARG A 106 -1.43 -23.66 18.82
CA ARG A 106 -0.66 -24.90 18.58
C ARG A 106 -1.14 -26.03 19.47
#